data_AF-A0A3S1I724-F1
#
_entry.id   AF-A0A3S1I724-F1
#
_cell.length_a   1.000
_cell.length_b   1.000
_cell.length_c   1.000
_cell.angle_alpha   90.00
_cell.angle_beta   90.00
_cell.angle_gamma   90.00
#
_symmetry.space_group_name_H-M   'P 1'
#
loop_
_entity.id
_entity.type
_entity.pdbx_description
1 polymer ?
#
loop_
_entity_poly.entity_id
_entity_poly.type
_entity_poly.pdbx_seq_one_letter_code
_entity_poly.pdbx_strand_id
1 'polypeptide(L)'
;GAMFASAYAINLWLLRWSFDYFAADATSNPFIHFWSLSVEEQFYLAWPALLLLAAWLRPGRRTAAAVIGVAGLASFAACQWLTSAAPAWAFYFSPLRAWEFAAGGLATLVPIALLQHRIWLRAALGWFGLALIATAYLLLSEDLPFPGWYALLPVAGTVLVLLSGVGGPQSNRRTGWQAIDPATALSLSPLQWIGTLSYSLYLWHWPVIVYAGMLAPELSVPQRLGCGVLALALSVLTYHLIEDPARRGAWMAVGARAFPKAIPGAKPLRAFPGLVLVPALMLTGTGVAVAYANAHLATRNIGPEQRGIEQAVERPSIARAVDKNCLADFQTVTPKPCMFGPADATRTIVLFGDSHADQWSTPLIEAARRNDTKIITYLKSSCRA
;
A
#
# COMPACT_ATOMS: atom_id res chain seq x y z
N GLY A 1 1.61 -10.13 -4.08
CA GLY A 1 0.89 -9.61 -2.92
C GLY A 1 1.40 -10.20 -1.61
N ALA A 2 0.71 -11.21 -1.07
CA ALA A 2 0.89 -11.71 0.30
C ALA A 2 2.35 -11.95 0.75
N MET A 3 3.16 -12.67 -0.04
CA MET A 3 4.58 -12.93 0.29
C MET A 3 5.39 -11.64 0.52
N PHE A 4 5.17 -10.63 -0.33
CA PHE A 4 5.87 -9.35 -0.22
C PHE A 4 5.35 -8.54 0.97
N ALA A 5 4.06 -8.64 1.31
CA ALA A 5 3.51 -8.00 2.51
C ALA A 5 4.15 -8.56 3.79
N SER A 6 4.28 -9.89 3.88
CA SER A 6 4.92 -10.55 5.03
C SER A 6 6.41 -10.22 5.17
N ALA A 7 7.08 -9.87 4.07
CA ALA A 7 8.48 -9.47 4.06
C ALA A 7 8.70 -7.95 4.17
N TYR A 8 7.64 -7.16 4.42
CA TYR A 8 7.68 -5.69 4.43
C TYR A 8 8.31 -5.09 3.15
N ALA A 9 7.99 -5.69 2.00
CA ALA A 9 8.51 -5.31 0.69
C ALA A 9 7.40 -5.14 -0.37
N ILE A 10 6.12 -5.10 0.04
CA ILE A 10 5.01 -5.02 -0.92
C ILE A 10 4.96 -3.70 -1.68
N ASN A 11 5.50 -2.62 -1.12
CA ASN A 11 5.62 -1.35 -1.82
C ASN A 11 6.49 -1.47 -3.09
N LEU A 12 7.55 -2.29 -3.08
CA LEU A 12 8.38 -2.55 -4.26
C LEU A 12 7.65 -3.42 -5.29
N TRP A 13 6.86 -4.39 -4.83
CA TRP A 13 6.02 -5.21 -5.70
C TRP A 13 4.89 -4.38 -6.34
N LEU A 14 4.25 -3.50 -5.58
CA LEU A 14 3.22 -2.58 -6.06
C LEU A 14 3.79 -1.58 -7.06
N LEU A 15 5.00 -1.07 -6.82
CA LEU A 15 5.69 -0.22 -7.78
C LEU A 15 5.86 -0.93 -9.13
N ARG A 16 6.26 -2.21 -9.13
CA ARG A 16 6.37 -3.01 -10.36
C ARG A 16 5.00 -3.29 -10.99
N TRP A 17 3.98 -3.52 -10.16
CA TRP A 17 2.59 -3.78 -10.55
C TRP A 17 1.94 -2.55 -11.22
N SER A 18 2.25 -1.34 -10.77
CA SER A 18 1.73 -0.09 -11.36
C SER A 18 2.15 0.11 -12.83
N PHE A 19 3.20 -0.57 -13.29
CA PHE A 19 3.64 -0.57 -14.68
C PHE A 19 3.19 -1.82 -15.46
N ASP A 20 2.48 -2.74 -14.82
CA ASP A 20 1.98 -3.94 -15.48
C ASP A 20 0.69 -3.62 -16.23
N TYR A 21 0.72 -3.81 -17.53
CA TYR A 21 -0.39 -3.50 -18.41
C TYR A 21 -1.60 -4.43 -18.19
N PHE A 22 -1.39 -5.63 -17.67
CA PHE A 22 -2.45 -6.61 -17.39
C PHE A 22 -2.84 -6.68 -15.91
N ALA A 23 -2.29 -5.77 -15.09
CA ALA A 23 -2.65 -5.70 -13.69
C ALA A 23 -4.15 -5.42 -13.53
N ALA A 24 -4.80 -6.22 -12.69
CA ALA A 24 -6.11 -5.86 -12.15
C ALA A 24 -6.00 -4.53 -11.38
N ASP A 25 -7.13 -3.82 -11.30
CA ASP A 25 -7.23 -2.55 -10.56
C ASP A 25 -6.64 -2.71 -9.15
N ALA A 26 -5.74 -1.80 -8.79
CA ALA A 26 -5.06 -1.82 -7.51
C ALA A 26 -6.03 -1.77 -6.32
N THR A 27 -7.20 -1.13 -6.50
CA THR A 27 -8.27 -1.07 -5.48
C THR A 27 -8.87 -2.44 -5.17
N SER A 28 -8.81 -3.39 -6.11
CA SER A 28 -9.25 -4.77 -5.90
C SER A 28 -8.23 -5.63 -5.14
N ASN A 29 -7.05 -5.11 -4.84
CA ASN A 29 -6.02 -5.84 -4.13
C ASN A 29 -6.22 -5.74 -2.60
N PRO A 30 -6.53 -6.85 -1.89
CA PRO A 30 -6.76 -6.83 -0.45
C PRO A 30 -5.49 -6.54 0.36
N PHE A 31 -4.31 -6.52 -0.26
CA PHE A 31 -3.03 -6.24 0.40
C PHE A 31 -2.45 -4.87 0.03
N ILE A 32 -3.14 -4.03 -0.73
CA ILE A 32 -2.55 -2.78 -1.21
C ILE A 32 -2.09 -1.90 -0.05
N HIS A 33 -2.91 -1.75 1.00
CA HIS A 33 -2.63 -0.90 2.16
C HIS A 33 -1.32 -1.25 2.89
N PHE A 34 -0.85 -2.50 2.83
CA PHE A 34 0.44 -2.88 3.43
C PHE A 34 1.67 -2.15 2.85
N TRP A 35 1.51 -1.38 1.77
CA TRP A 35 2.57 -0.54 1.22
C TRP A 35 3.15 0.42 2.27
N SER A 36 2.32 1.09 3.07
CA SER A 36 2.82 2.10 4.01
C SER A 36 3.50 1.44 5.19
N LEU A 37 3.00 0.27 5.63
CA LEU A 37 3.65 -0.54 6.67
C LEU A 37 5.03 -1.03 6.22
N SER A 38 5.18 -1.41 4.94
CA SER A 38 6.48 -1.80 4.39
C SER A 38 7.48 -0.63 4.39
N VAL A 39 7.02 0.57 4.02
CA VAL A 39 7.84 1.79 4.07
C VAL A 39 8.25 2.10 5.51
N GLU A 40 7.33 1.95 6.47
CA GLU A 40 7.57 2.19 7.89
C GLU A 40 8.63 1.24 8.47
N GLU A 41 8.52 -0.07 8.26
CA GLU A 41 9.52 -1.03 8.77
C GLU A 41 10.90 -0.85 8.11
N GLN A 42 10.94 -0.55 6.80
CA GLN A 42 12.19 -0.21 6.13
C GLN A 42 12.84 1.04 6.73
N PHE A 43 12.03 2.03 7.10
CA PHE A 43 12.50 3.22 7.81
C PHE A 43 13.02 2.88 9.22
N TYR A 44 12.33 2.03 9.98
CA TYR A 44 12.79 1.59 11.31
C TYR A 44 14.10 0.81 11.29
N LEU A 45 14.47 0.20 10.17
CA LEU A 45 15.80 -0.40 10.01
C LEU A 45 16.84 0.64 9.56
N ALA A 46 16.55 1.40 8.51
CA ALA A 46 17.52 2.29 7.86
C ALA A 46 17.85 3.53 8.70
N TRP A 47 16.86 4.11 9.37
CA TRP A 47 17.01 5.39 10.05
C TRP A 47 17.86 5.30 11.31
N PRO A 48 17.69 4.30 12.21
CA PRO A 48 18.61 4.13 13.33
C PRO A 48 20.04 3.84 12.87
N ALA A 49 20.24 3.06 11.80
CA ALA A 49 21.57 2.81 11.25
C ALA A 49 22.25 4.11 10.76
N LEU A 50 21.50 4.97 10.06
CA LEU A 50 21.97 6.28 9.62
C LEU A 50 22.35 7.17 10.82
N LEU A 51 21.52 7.21 11.87
CA LEU A 51 21.79 8.01 13.06
C LEU A 51 22.95 7.46 13.89
N LEU A 52 23.10 6.13 13.98
CA LEU A 52 24.24 5.48 14.64
C LEU A 52 25.54 5.78 13.89
N LEU A 53 25.54 5.71 12.55
CA LEU A 53 26.68 6.10 11.73
C LEU A 53 27.04 7.58 11.95
N ALA A 54 26.04 8.46 11.93
CA ALA A 54 26.24 9.88 12.19
C ALA A 54 26.82 10.14 13.59
N ALA A 55 26.31 9.43 14.60
CA ALA A 55 26.80 9.53 15.98
C ALA A 55 28.21 8.96 16.14
N TRP A 56 28.56 7.90 15.41
CA TRP A 56 29.90 7.33 15.38
C TRP A 56 30.92 8.30 14.76
N LEU A 57 30.53 9.02 13.71
CA LEU A 57 31.39 10.02 13.07
C LEU A 57 31.52 11.29 13.91
N ARG A 58 30.40 11.86 14.37
CA ARG A 58 30.34 13.08 15.18
C ARG A 58 29.13 13.07 16.12
N PRO A 59 29.27 12.61 17.37
CA PRO A 59 28.14 12.54 18.30
C PRO A 59 27.64 13.95 18.64
N GLY A 60 26.32 14.13 18.60
CA GLY A 60 25.70 15.38 19.02
C GLY A 60 24.34 15.65 18.40
N ARG A 61 23.47 16.35 19.14
CA ARG A 61 22.12 16.72 18.69
C ARG A 61 22.13 17.56 17.40
N ARG A 62 23.15 18.41 17.21
CA ARG A 62 23.32 19.20 15.99
C ARG A 62 23.62 18.32 14.78
N THR A 63 24.48 17.32 14.93
CA THR A 63 24.77 16.35 13.86
C THR A 63 23.51 15.56 13.51
N ALA A 64 22.78 15.05 14.51
CA ALA A 64 21.53 14.34 14.28
C ALA A 64 20.51 15.22 13.54
N ALA A 65 20.29 16.46 13.98
CA ALA A 65 19.41 17.40 13.31
C ALA A 65 19.84 17.69 11.87
N ALA A 66 21.14 17.87 11.62
CA ALA A 66 21.68 18.13 10.28
C ALA A 66 21.49 16.92 9.36
N VAL A 67 21.80 15.70 9.83
CA VAL A 67 21.63 14.47 9.03
C VAL A 67 20.16 14.22 8.70
N ILE A 68 19.28 14.34 9.70
CA ILE A 68 17.83 14.22 9.50
C ILE A 68 17.34 15.27 8.51
N GLY A 69 17.75 16.53 8.69
CA GLY A 69 17.32 17.65 7.85
C GLY A 69 17.79 17.50 6.41
N VAL A 70 19.07 17.16 6.19
CA VAL A 70 19.63 16.97 4.85
C VAL A 70 19.00 15.76 4.17
N ALA A 71 18.87 14.62 4.86
CA ALA A 71 18.23 13.44 4.29
C ALA A 71 16.75 13.70 3.96
N GLY A 72 16.03 14.39 4.85
CA GLY A 72 14.64 14.78 4.63
C GLY A 72 14.48 15.74 3.46
N LEU A 73 15.31 16.78 3.35
CA LEU A 73 15.27 17.72 2.23
C LEU A 73 15.60 17.04 0.89
N ALA A 74 16.62 16.17 0.86
CA ALA A 74 16.96 15.40 -0.34
C ALA A 74 15.82 14.47 -0.75
N SER A 75 15.23 13.77 0.22
CA SER A 75 14.06 12.90 0.02
C SER A 75 12.87 13.69 -0.52
N PHE A 76 12.55 14.85 0.06
CA PHE A 76 11.44 15.70 -0.39
C PHE A 76 11.69 16.27 -1.81
N ALA A 77 12.89 16.77 -2.08
CA ALA A 77 13.23 17.30 -3.41
C ALA A 77 13.11 16.23 -4.49
N ALA A 78 13.61 15.02 -4.22
CA ALA A 78 13.47 13.89 -5.13
C ALA A 78 12.00 13.46 -5.27
N CYS A 79 11.23 13.41 -4.18
CA CYS A 79 9.81 13.12 -4.19
C CYS A 79 9.04 14.09 -5.09
N GLN A 80 9.28 15.39 -4.91
CA GLN A 80 8.63 16.44 -5.70
C GLN A 80 8.96 16.34 -7.18
N TRP A 81 10.23 16.06 -7.52
CA TRP A 81 10.64 15.89 -8.91
C TRP A 81 9.98 14.66 -9.56
N LEU A 82 9.98 13.51 -8.87
CA LEU A 82 9.38 12.28 -9.39
C LEU A 82 7.85 12.28 -9.37
N THR A 83 7.20 13.11 -8.56
CA THR A 83 5.72 13.15 -8.50
C THR A 83 5.12 13.48 -9.87
N SER A 84 5.77 14.34 -10.67
CA SER A 84 5.31 14.67 -12.03
C SER A 84 5.86 13.72 -13.11
N ALA A 85 7.08 13.18 -12.93
CA ALA A 85 7.73 12.36 -13.94
C ALA A 85 7.35 10.87 -13.86
N ALA A 86 7.17 10.34 -12.65
CA ALA A 86 6.88 8.94 -12.37
C ALA A 86 6.10 8.81 -11.04
N PRO A 87 4.78 9.10 -11.03
CA PRO A 87 3.97 9.16 -9.81
C PRO A 87 4.05 7.89 -8.94
N ALA A 88 4.04 6.70 -9.57
CA ALA A 88 4.15 5.43 -8.87
C ALA A 88 5.46 5.31 -8.06
N TRP A 89 6.58 5.82 -8.59
CA TRP A 89 7.85 5.85 -7.87
C TRP A 89 7.78 6.81 -6.68
N ALA A 90 7.28 8.03 -6.88
CA ALA A 90 7.14 9.01 -5.80
C ALA A 90 6.24 8.49 -4.66
N PHE A 91 5.22 7.70 -4.99
CA PHE A 91 4.27 7.15 -4.04
C PHE A 91 4.79 5.92 -3.28
N TYR A 92 5.28 4.89 -3.98
CA TYR A 92 5.63 3.61 -3.36
C TYR A 92 7.10 3.48 -2.93
N PHE A 93 8.02 4.28 -3.48
CA PHE A 93 9.44 4.11 -3.20
C PHE A 93 9.84 4.77 -1.87
N SER A 94 10.25 3.96 -0.90
CA SER A 94 10.48 4.37 0.49
C SER A 94 11.42 5.56 0.67
N PRO A 95 12.56 5.67 -0.05
CA PRO A 95 13.44 6.83 0.07
C PRO A 95 12.77 8.17 -0.28
N LEU A 96 11.73 8.18 -1.11
CA LEU A 96 10.99 9.39 -1.50
C LEU A 96 9.88 9.74 -0.50
N ARG A 97 9.59 8.86 0.46
CA ARG A 97 8.64 9.07 1.56
C ARG A 97 9.35 9.37 2.88
N ALA A 98 10.67 9.13 2.96
CA ALA A 98 11.47 9.31 4.17
C ALA A 98 11.41 10.73 4.77
N TRP A 99 11.18 11.76 3.96
CA TRP A 99 11.05 13.14 4.43
C TRP A 99 9.90 13.36 5.41
N GLU A 100 8.81 12.57 5.32
CA GLU A 100 7.65 12.66 6.22
C GLU A 100 8.06 12.26 7.64
N PHE A 101 8.80 11.15 7.75
CA PHE A 101 9.39 10.69 9.00
C PHE A 101 10.49 11.64 9.50
N ALA A 102 11.29 12.21 8.59
CA ALA A 102 12.31 13.20 8.94
C ALA A 102 11.67 14.44 9.59
N ALA A 103 10.54 14.93 9.07
CA ALA A 103 9.79 16.05 9.64
C ALA A 103 9.32 15.73 11.08
N GLY A 104 8.75 14.54 11.30
CA GLY A 104 8.40 14.06 12.64
C GLY A 104 9.62 13.93 13.55
N GLY A 105 10.74 13.40 13.04
CA GLY A 105 12.01 13.29 13.74
C GLY A 105 12.56 14.65 14.19
N LEU A 106 12.55 15.66 13.32
CA LEU A 106 12.94 17.03 13.67
C LEU A 106 12.02 17.64 14.73
N ALA A 107 10.72 17.34 14.69
CA ALA A 107 9.78 17.81 15.70
C ALA A 107 10.17 17.34 17.11
N THR A 108 10.70 16.10 17.25
CA THR A 108 11.20 15.60 18.54
C THR A 108 12.45 16.34 19.04
N LEU A 109 13.19 16.98 18.14
CA LEU A 109 14.36 17.78 18.46
C LEU A 109 14.01 19.23 18.78
N VAL A 110 12.74 19.61 18.89
CA VAL A 110 12.35 20.93 19.39
C VAL A 110 12.51 20.95 20.92
N PRO A 111 13.26 21.92 21.50
CA PRO A 111 13.40 22.00 22.95
C PRO A 111 12.06 22.17 23.66
N ILE A 112 11.75 21.25 24.58
CA ILE A 112 10.52 21.25 25.40
C ILE A 112 10.31 22.60 26.10
N ALA A 113 11.39 23.23 26.57
CA ALA A 113 11.37 24.53 27.24
C ALA A 113 10.74 25.67 26.42
N LEU A 114 10.76 25.58 25.08
CA LEU A 114 10.16 26.60 24.21
C LEU A 114 8.63 26.59 24.24
N LEU A 115 8.02 25.41 24.45
CA LEU A 115 6.59 25.20 24.30
C LEU A 115 5.89 24.89 25.63
N GLN A 116 6.56 24.25 26.59
CA GLN A 116 5.93 23.72 27.81
C GLN A 116 5.15 24.76 28.62
N HIS A 117 5.60 26.02 28.65
CA HIS A 117 4.95 27.11 29.38
C HIS A 117 3.98 27.95 28.54
N ARG A 118 3.87 27.69 27.24
CA ARG A 118 3.07 28.50 26.30
C ARG A 118 1.76 27.80 25.93
N ILE A 119 0.84 27.73 26.89
CA ILE A 119 -0.43 26.98 26.73
C ILE A 119 -1.27 27.41 25.51
N TRP A 120 -1.40 28.72 25.27
CA TRP A 120 -2.15 29.25 24.12
C TRP A 120 -1.51 28.88 22.78
N LEU A 121 -0.18 28.94 22.71
CA LEU A 121 0.55 28.54 21.51
C LEU A 121 0.34 27.05 21.25
N ARG A 122 0.41 26.20 22.28
CA ARG A 122 0.17 24.76 22.13
C ARG A 122 -1.25 24.46 21.63
N ALA A 123 -2.27 25.06 22.24
CA ALA A 123 -3.65 24.88 21.81
C ALA A 123 -3.86 25.36 20.35
N ALA A 124 -3.29 26.52 19.99
CA ALA A 124 -3.34 27.03 18.63
C ALA A 124 -2.65 26.09 17.63
N LEU A 125 -1.45 25.59 17.95
CA LEU A 125 -0.74 24.61 17.11
C LEU A 125 -1.55 23.33 16.94
N GLY A 126 -2.15 22.81 18.00
CA GLY A 126 -2.93 21.57 17.95
C GLY A 126 -4.21 21.71 17.12
N TRP A 127 -4.99 22.78 17.33
CA TRP A 127 -6.21 23.01 16.56
C TRP A 127 -5.92 23.32 15.11
N PHE A 128 -4.90 24.15 14.85
CA PHE A 128 -4.46 24.43 13.50
C PHE A 128 -3.96 23.15 12.81
N GLY A 129 -3.18 22.33 13.50
CA GLY A 129 -2.72 21.05 12.98
C GLY A 129 -3.86 20.09 12.64
N LEU A 130 -4.85 19.96 13.51
CA LEU A 130 -6.07 19.18 13.25
C LEU A 130 -6.86 19.73 12.07
N ALA A 131 -6.97 21.06 11.94
CA ALA A 131 -7.63 21.69 10.81
C ALA A 131 -6.90 21.38 9.49
N LEU A 132 -5.56 21.39 9.47
CA LEU A 132 -4.79 21.00 8.27
C LEU A 132 -5.02 19.52 7.90
N ILE A 133 -5.05 18.62 8.89
CA ILE A 133 -5.34 17.19 8.66
C ILE A 133 -6.76 17.01 8.10
N ALA A 134 -7.74 17.67 8.70
CA ALA A 134 -9.13 17.62 8.22
C ALA A 134 -9.26 18.20 6.81
N THR A 135 -8.55 19.30 6.52
CA THR A 135 -8.51 19.91 5.19
C THR A 135 -7.90 18.95 4.17
N ALA A 136 -6.81 18.27 4.52
CA ALA A 136 -6.20 17.26 3.66
C ALA A 136 -7.17 16.11 3.36
N TYR A 137 -7.90 15.62 4.37
CA TYR A 137 -8.89 14.56 4.20
C TYR A 137 -10.07 14.96 3.31
N LEU A 138 -10.54 16.21 3.41
CA LEU A 138 -11.72 16.68 2.68
C LEU A 138 -11.42 17.19 1.27
N LEU A 139 -10.21 17.69 1.01
CA LEU A 139 -9.87 18.37 -0.24
C LEU A 139 -8.92 17.60 -1.15
N LEU A 140 -8.14 16.64 -0.64
CA LEU A 140 -7.24 15.86 -1.49
C LEU A 140 -8.03 14.73 -2.16
N SER A 141 -8.02 14.71 -3.49
CA SER A 141 -8.60 13.63 -4.31
C SER A 141 -7.52 12.83 -5.03
N GLU A 142 -7.92 11.69 -5.59
CA GLU A 142 -7.05 10.80 -6.39
C GLU A 142 -6.58 11.43 -7.71
N ASP A 143 -7.21 12.53 -8.15
CA ASP A 143 -6.86 13.25 -9.39
C ASP A 143 -5.63 14.17 -9.23
N LEU A 144 -5.24 14.46 -7.98
CA LEU A 144 -4.11 15.33 -7.70
C LEU A 144 -2.79 14.58 -7.85
N PRO A 145 -1.72 15.23 -8.36
CA PRO A 145 -0.39 14.63 -8.42
C PRO A 145 0.18 14.54 -7.00
N PHE A 146 -0.16 13.44 -6.32
CA PHE A 146 0.25 13.09 -4.96
C PHE A 146 1.48 12.15 -5.01
N PRO A 147 2.48 12.27 -4.12
CA PRO A 147 2.49 13.07 -2.89
C PRO A 147 2.83 14.56 -3.07
N GLY A 148 4.00 14.86 -3.64
CA GLY A 148 4.54 16.20 -3.86
C GLY A 148 4.23 17.24 -2.76
N TRP A 149 3.93 18.47 -3.18
CA TRP A 149 3.54 19.57 -2.31
C TRP A 149 2.26 19.30 -1.51
N TYR A 150 1.33 18.50 -2.03
CA TYR A 150 0.05 18.20 -1.36
C TYR A 150 0.25 17.43 -0.06
N ALA A 151 1.24 16.54 -0.01
CA ALA A 151 1.58 15.80 1.19
C ALA A 151 2.16 16.68 2.32
N LEU A 152 2.63 17.90 2.04
CA LEU A 152 3.05 18.84 3.09
C LEU A 152 1.90 19.20 4.03
N LEU A 153 0.67 19.26 3.52
CA LEU A 153 -0.49 19.66 4.29
C LEU A 153 -0.77 18.72 5.47
N PRO A 154 -0.98 17.39 5.27
CA PRO A 154 -1.15 16.46 6.37
C PRO A 154 0.12 16.30 7.21
N VAL A 155 1.33 16.37 6.61
CA VAL A 155 2.59 16.24 7.35
C VAL A 155 2.81 17.42 8.30
N ALA A 156 2.63 18.65 7.83
CA ALA A 156 2.69 19.85 8.67
C ALA A 156 1.61 19.80 9.76
N GLY A 157 0.37 19.41 9.41
CA GLY A 157 -0.70 19.22 10.37
C GLY A 157 -0.32 18.25 11.49
N THR A 158 0.28 17.12 11.14
CA THR A 158 0.74 16.08 12.07
C THR A 158 1.86 16.60 12.97
N VAL A 159 2.87 17.27 12.41
CA VAL A 159 3.97 17.88 13.19
C VAL A 159 3.44 18.90 14.21
N LEU A 160 2.48 19.74 13.81
CA LEU A 160 1.89 20.73 14.72
C LEU A 160 1.11 20.07 15.87
N VAL A 161 0.35 19.01 15.58
CA VAL A 161 -0.33 18.21 16.60
C VAL A 161 0.68 17.59 17.57
N LEU A 162 1.78 16.99 17.06
CA LEU A 162 2.84 16.42 17.90
C LEU A 162 3.49 17.48 18.81
N LEU A 163 3.79 18.66 18.28
CA LEU A 163 4.38 19.78 19.04
C LEU A 163 3.40 20.32 20.10
N SER A 164 2.10 20.27 19.86
CA SER A 164 1.09 20.70 20.84
C SER A 164 1.07 19.82 22.11
N GLY A 165 1.43 18.54 21.98
CA GLY A 165 1.51 17.57 23.08
C GLY A 165 2.67 17.77 24.06
N VAL A 166 3.60 18.69 23.77
CA VAL A 166 4.81 18.94 24.57
C VAL A 166 4.44 19.66 25.89
N GLY A 167 4.29 18.90 26.98
CA GLY A 167 4.03 19.44 28.33
C GLY A 167 3.22 18.54 29.26
N GLY A 168 2.68 17.43 28.74
CA GLY A 168 1.98 16.40 29.51
C GLY A 168 0.69 16.88 30.20
N PRO A 169 -0.14 15.94 30.71
CA PRO A 169 -1.37 16.26 31.46
C PRO A 169 -1.09 17.02 32.77
N GLN A 170 0.14 16.89 33.30
CA GLN A 170 0.53 17.38 34.62
C GLN A 170 0.78 18.90 34.66
N SER A 171 1.21 19.51 33.55
CA SER A 171 1.33 20.97 33.45
C SER A 171 -0.03 21.68 33.46
N ASN A 172 -1.11 20.96 33.11
CA ASN A 172 -2.44 21.53 32.90
C ASN A 172 -3.37 21.39 34.12
N ARG A 173 -2.93 20.72 35.20
CA ARG A 173 -3.73 20.55 36.45
C ARG A 173 -3.90 21.82 37.29
N ARG A 174 -3.22 22.91 36.96
CA ARG A 174 -3.22 24.15 37.75
C ARG A 174 -4.17 25.25 37.24
N THR A 175 -4.76 25.09 36.06
CA THR A 175 -5.60 26.13 35.45
C THR A 175 -6.88 25.51 34.89
N GLY A 176 -8.06 26.07 35.23
CA GLY A 176 -9.38 25.60 34.77
C GLY A 176 -9.64 25.67 33.25
N TRP A 177 -8.61 25.96 32.45
CA TRP A 177 -8.62 26.05 30.99
C TRP A 177 -8.34 24.71 30.28
N GLN A 178 -8.54 23.59 30.98
CA GLN A 178 -8.39 22.22 30.44
C GLN A 178 -9.36 21.92 29.27
N ALA A 179 -10.44 22.70 29.14
CA ALA A 179 -11.56 22.41 28.25
C ALA A 179 -11.33 22.73 26.76
N ILE A 180 -10.29 23.49 26.39
CA ILE A 180 -10.10 23.98 25.01
C ILE A 180 -8.83 23.41 24.35
N ASP A 181 -8.04 22.58 25.04
CA ASP A 181 -6.85 21.96 24.47
C ASP A 181 -7.21 20.74 23.60
N PRO A 182 -6.83 20.68 22.32
CA PRO A 182 -7.05 19.50 21.47
C PRO A 182 -6.39 18.24 22.04
N ALA A 183 -5.30 18.37 22.82
CA ALA A 183 -4.71 17.22 23.50
C ALA A 183 -5.67 16.57 24.51
N THR A 184 -6.51 17.37 25.20
CA THR A 184 -7.53 16.84 26.11
C THR A 184 -8.58 16.06 25.34
N ALA A 185 -9.08 16.62 24.22
CA ALA A 185 -10.06 15.95 23.37
C ALA A 185 -9.52 14.63 22.79
N LEU A 186 -8.29 14.63 22.26
CA LEU A 186 -7.64 13.42 21.73
C LEU A 186 -7.29 12.40 22.82
N SER A 187 -7.22 12.83 24.09
CA SER A 187 -7.00 11.96 25.24
C SER A 187 -8.28 11.32 25.79
N LEU A 188 -9.44 11.48 25.15
CA LEU A 188 -10.66 10.77 25.55
C LEU A 188 -10.47 9.25 25.45
N SER A 189 -10.96 8.50 26.44
CA SER A 189 -10.77 7.04 26.52
C SER A 189 -11.20 6.28 25.25
N PRO A 190 -12.34 6.60 24.58
CA PRO A 190 -12.71 5.93 23.34
C PRO A 190 -11.71 6.16 22.20
N LEU A 191 -11.16 7.38 22.07
CA LEU A 191 -10.17 7.70 21.05
C LEU A 191 -8.84 7.01 21.32
N GLN A 192 -8.39 7.01 22.57
CA GLN A 192 -7.20 6.25 22.96
C GLN A 192 -7.40 4.75 22.75
N TRP A 193 -8.58 4.21 23.03
CA TRP A 193 -8.90 2.80 22.82
C TRP A 193 -8.86 2.43 21.33
N ILE A 194 -9.45 3.24 20.45
CA ILE A 194 -9.31 3.05 18.99
C ILE A 194 -7.83 3.16 18.59
N GLY A 195 -7.09 4.12 19.15
CA GLY A 195 -5.65 4.26 18.95
C GLY A 195 -4.87 3.00 19.36
N THR A 196 -5.26 2.34 20.46
CA THR A 196 -4.62 1.08 20.90
C THR A 196 -4.90 -0.09 19.96
N LEU A 197 -6.02 -0.05 19.22
CA LEU A 197 -6.38 -1.05 18.22
C LEU A 197 -5.89 -0.70 16.81
N SER A 198 -5.25 0.46 16.62
CA SER A 198 -4.97 1.05 15.30
C SER A 198 -4.21 0.11 14.38
N TYR A 199 -3.23 -0.65 14.89
CA TYR A 199 -2.49 -1.64 14.11
C TYR A 199 -3.39 -2.77 13.61
N SER A 200 -4.09 -3.46 14.51
CA SER A 200 -5.07 -4.51 14.14
C SER A 200 -6.17 -3.98 13.21
N LEU A 201 -6.65 -2.75 13.42
CA LEU A 201 -7.62 -2.10 12.54
C LEU A 201 -7.07 -1.82 11.15
N TYR A 202 -5.81 -1.38 11.08
CA TYR A 202 -5.12 -1.20 9.82
C TYR A 202 -5.03 -2.51 9.04
N LEU A 203 -4.80 -3.65 9.70
CA LEU A 203 -4.74 -4.94 9.03
C LEU A 203 -6.08 -5.37 8.41
N TRP A 204 -7.20 -5.16 9.11
CA TRP A 204 -8.50 -5.72 8.72
C TRP A 204 -9.42 -4.80 7.93
N HIS A 205 -9.32 -3.48 8.08
CA HIS A 205 -10.29 -2.57 7.44
C HIS A 205 -10.33 -2.74 5.91
N TRP A 206 -9.17 -2.80 5.27
CA TRP A 206 -9.09 -2.83 3.81
C TRP A 206 -9.49 -4.19 3.21
N PRO A 207 -9.02 -5.36 3.69
CA PRO A 207 -9.50 -6.64 3.20
C PRO A 207 -11.03 -6.77 3.30
N VAL A 208 -11.62 -6.31 4.41
CA VAL A 208 -13.09 -6.34 4.58
C VAL A 208 -13.78 -5.49 3.50
N ILE A 209 -13.28 -4.28 3.23
CA ILE A 209 -13.83 -3.40 2.18
C ILE A 209 -13.71 -4.05 0.80
N VAL A 210 -12.53 -4.58 0.46
CA VAL A 210 -12.26 -5.19 -0.85
C VAL A 210 -13.13 -6.43 -1.07
N TYR A 211 -13.17 -7.36 -0.11
CA TYR A 211 -13.99 -8.56 -0.25
C TYR A 211 -15.48 -8.25 -0.27
N ALA A 212 -15.94 -7.26 0.50
CA ALA A 212 -17.33 -6.82 0.43
C ALA A 212 -17.68 -6.27 -0.97
N GLY A 213 -16.80 -5.47 -1.57
CA GLY A 213 -16.98 -4.95 -2.93
C GLY A 213 -16.93 -6.04 -4.02
N MET A 214 -16.14 -7.10 -3.81
CA MET A 214 -16.11 -8.27 -4.72
C MET A 214 -17.41 -9.09 -4.66
N LEU A 215 -18.03 -9.19 -3.48
CA LEU A 215 -19.28 -9.95 -3.28
C LEU A 215 -20.52 -9.15 -3.68
N ALA A 216 -20.49 -7.84 -3.45
CA ALA A 216 -21.59 -6.92 -3.75
C ALA A 216 -21.04 -5.60 -4.31
N PRO A 217 -21.11 -5.39 -5.64
CA PRO A 217 -20.61 -4.18 -6.28
C PRO A 217 -21.25 -2.89 -5.75
N GLU A 218 -22.52 -2.96 -5.35
CA GLU A 218 -23.27 -1.82 -4.79
C GLU A 218 -23.67 -2.06 -3.33
N LEU A 219 -22.77 -1.69 -2.40
CA LEU A 219 -23.05 -1.75 -0.97
C LEU A 219 -23.94 -0.56 -0.55
N SER A 220 -25.12 -0.86 -0.01
CA SER A 220 -25.99 0.09 0.70
C SER A 220 -25.32 0.65 1.97
N VAL A 221 -25.79 1.80 2.46
CA VAL A 221 -25.25 2.43 3.68
C VAL A 221 -25.22 1.47 4.89
N PRO A 222 -26.27 0.69 5.18
CA PRO A 222 -26.24 -0.30 6.27
C PRO A 222 -25.15 -1.37 6.08
N GLN A 223 -24.92 -1.82 4.84
CA GLN A 223 -23.87 -2.82 4.56
C GLN A 223 -22.48 -2.24 4.75
N ARG A 224 -22.24 -0.97 4.37
CA ARG A 224 -20.97 -0.27 4.63
C ARG A 224 -20.70 -0.11 6.12
N LEU A 225 -21.72 0.26 6.90
CA LEU A 225 -21.62 0.30 8.36
C LEU A 225 -21.35 -1.10 8.94
N GLY A 226 -22.00 -2.14 8.39
CA GLY A 226 -21.74 -3.53 8.74
C GLY A 226 -20.28 -3.95 8.48
N CYS A 227 -19.69 -3.51 7.37
CA CYS A 227 -18.27 -3.72 7.08
C CYS A 227 -17.36 -3.05 8.11
N GLY A 228 -17.68 -1.81 8.52
CA GLY A 228 -16.95 -1.10 9.58
C GLY A 228 -17.01 -1.82 10.92
N VAL A 229 -18.20 -2.31 11.31
CA VAL A 229 -18.40 -3.10 12.53
C VAL A 229 -17.64 -4.42 12.46
N LEU A 230 -17.68 -5.11 11.31
CA LEU A 230 -16.94 -6.35 11.09
C LEU A 230 -15.42 -6.14 11.20
N ALA A 231 -14.90 -5.10 10.54
CA ALA A 231 -13.49 -4.73 10.63
C ALA A 231 -13.08 -4.45 12.09
N LEU A 232 -13.88 -3.67 12.83
CA LEU A 232 -13.60 -3.39 14.24
C LEU A 232 -13.66 -4.66 15.10
N ALA A 233 -14.65 -5.53 14.89
CA ALA A 233 -14.78 -6.78 15.63
C ALA A 233 -13.59 -7.71 15.41
N LEU A 234 -13.16 -7.88 14.15
CA LEU A 234 -11.96 -8.65 13.81
C LEU A 234 -10.71 -8.02 14.45
N SER A 235 -10.62 -6.70 14.45
CA SER A 235 -9.50 -5.96 15.05
C SER A 235 -9.40 -6.16 16.55
N VAL A 236 -10.53 -6.07 17.27
CA VAL A 236 -10.59 -6.33 18.73
C VAL A 236 -10.19 -7.77 19.01
N LEU A 237 -10.70 -8.72 18.23
CA LEU A 237 -10.40 -10.15 18.38
C LEU A 237 -8.89 -10.41 18.18
N THR A 238 -8.31 -9.95 17.07
CA THR A 238 -6.88 -10.17 16.80
C THR A 238 -5.99 -9.38 17.74
N TYR A 239 -6.41 -8.20 18.19
CA TYR A 239 -5.66 -7.43 19.18
C TYR A 239 -5.51 -8.23 20.48
N HIS A 240 -6.60 -8.78 21.02
CA HIS A 240 -6.55 -9.50 22.29
C HIS A 240 -5.97 -10.92 22.17
N LEU A 241 -6.14 -11.59 21.04
CA LEU A 241 -5.67 -12.98 20.86
C LEU A 241 -4.25 -13.08 20.30
N ILE A 242 -3.79 -12.09 19.54
CA ILE A 242 -2.52 -12.14 18.79
C ILE A 242 -1.61 -10.99 19.20
N GLU A 243 -2.05 -9.74 19.02
CA GLU A 243 -1.20 -8.55 19.16
C GLU A 243 -0.74 -8.31 20.60
N ASP A 244 -1.65 -8.22 21.56
CA ASP A 244 -1.35 -7.94 22.96
C ASP A 244 -0.54 -9.07 23.62
N PRO A 245 -0.84 -10.37 23.39
CA PRO A 245 0.03 -11.46 23.83
C PRO A 245 1.44 -11.40 23.24
N ALA A 246 1.58 -11.09 21.95
CA ALA A 246 2.88 -10.95 21.29
C ALA A 246 3.67 -9.76 21.85
N ARG A 247 3.02 -8.59 21.99
CA ARG A 247 3.62 -7.35 22.52
C ARG A 247 4.06 -7.49 23.98
N ARG A 248 3.27 -8.16 24.82
CA ARG A 248 3.61 -8.42 26.24
C ARG A 248 4.60 -9.57 26.42
N GLY A 249 5.09 -10.16 25.32
CA GLY A 249 6.09 -11.21 25.36
C GLY A 249 5.58 -12.54 25.91
N ALA A 250 4.27 -12.78 25.95
CA ALA A 250 3.73 -14.06 26.37
C ALA A 250 4.24 -15.20 25.47
N TRP A 251 4.40 -14.94 24.16
CA TRP A 251 4.98 -15.89 23.22
C TRP A 251 6.49 -16.07 23.41
N MET A 252 7.19 -15.03 23.89
CA MET A 252 8.61 -15.11 24.27
C MET A 252 8.82 -15.86 25.60
N ALA A 253 7.90 -15.73 26.55
CA ALA A 253 7.95 -16.35 27.87
C ALA A 253 7.67 -17.87 27.84
N VAL A 254 6.84 -18.34 26.91
CA VAL A 254 6.51 -19.77 26.76
C VAL A 254 7.74 -20.58 26.32
N GLY A 255 8.61 -20.04 25.44
CA GLY A 255 9.85 -20.75 25.07
C GLY A 255 11.00 -20.59 26.06
N ALA A 256 11.03 -19.51 26.86
CA ALA A 256 12.03 -19.34 27.92
C ALA A 256 11.84 -20.34 29.09
N ARG A 257 10.63 -20.88 29.28
CA ARG A 257 10.33 -21.90 30.31
C ARG A 257 10.69 -23.33 29.91
N ALA A 258 11.02 -23.58 28.64
CA ALA A 258 11.22 -24.93 28.11
C ALA A 258 12.67 -25.47 28.22
N PHE A 259 13.64 -24.65 28.64
CA PHE A 259 15.02 -25.12 28.88
C PHE A 259 15.30 -25.19 30.39
N PRO A 260 15.19 -26.37 31.02
CA PRO A 260 15.73 -26.55 32.36
C PRO A 260 17.24 -26.27 32.34
N LYS A 261 17.75 -25.59 33.37
CA LYS A 261 19.19 -25.39 33.60
C LYS A 261 19.87 -26.76 33.73
N ALA A 262 20.28 -27.36 32.62
CA ALA A 262 20.87 -28.71 32.64
C ALA A 262 22.37 -28.72 33.00
N ILE A 263 23.03 -27.57 33.19
CA ILE A 263 24.46 -27.52 33.55
C ILE A 263 24.74 -26.38 34.55
N PRO A 264 25.19 -26.66 35.79
CA PRO A 264 25.69 -25.64 36.71
C PRO A 264 26.96 -25.00 36.12
N GLY A 265 26.93 -23.69 35.87
CA GLY A 265 28.09 -22.92 35.39
C GLY A 265 28.02 -22.40 33.95
N ALA A 266 27.01 -22.78 33.16
CA ALA A 266 26.81 -22.19 31.84
C ALA A 266 26.24 -20.76 31.93
N LYS A 267 26.89 -19.79 31.28
CA LYS A 267 26.33 -18.43 31.10
C LYS A 267 24.95 -18.54 30.42
N PRO A 268 23.94 -17.75 30.81
CA PRO A 268 22.62 -17.83 30.20
C PRO A 268 22.75 -17.58 28.70
N LEU A 269 22.50 -18.61 27.90
CA LEU A 269 22.39 -18.47 26.46
C LEU A 269 21.18 -17.55 26.23
N ARG A 270 21.45 -16.29 25.87
CA ARG A 270 20.40 -15.33 25.50
C ARG A 270 19.48 -16.03 24.51
N ALA A 271 18.19 -16.05 24.81
CA ALA A 271 17.16 -16.70 24.00
C ALA A 271 17.45 -16.46 22.51
N PHE A 272 17.70 -17.54 21.78
CA PHE A 272 18.01 -17.49 20.36
C PHE A 272 16.87 -16.74 19.62
N PRO A 273 17.17 -15.89 18.63
CA PRO A 273 16.16 -15.25 17.78
C PRO A 273 15.26 -16.25 17.03
N GLY A 274 15.62 -17.54 17.03
CA GLY A 274 14.82 -18.64 16.48
C GLY A 274 13.46 -18.87 17.13
N LEU A 275 13.22 -18.41 18.38
CA LEU A 275 11.97 -18.70 19.08
C LEU A 275 10.76 -17.91 18.53
N VAL A 276 10.99 -16.73 17.94
CA VAL A 276 9.95 -15.91 17.28
C VAL A 276 9.97 -16.13 15.76
N LEU A 277 11.17 -16.33 15.21
CA LEU A 277 11.36 -16.50 13.78
C LEU A 277 10.73 -17.80 13.25
N VAL A 278 10.80 -18.91 14.00
CA VAL A 278 10.26 -20.21 13.54
C VAL A 278 8.73 -20.19 13.45
N PRO A 279 7.96 -19.76 14.47
CA PRO A 279 6.51 -19.63 14.35
C PRO A 279 6.09 -18.63 13.27
N ALA A 280 6.79 -17.50 13.15
CA ALA A 280 6.51 -16.51 12.11
C ALA A 280 6.75 -17.06 10.70
N LEU A 281 7.87 -17.78 10.49
CA LEU A 281 8.17 -18.46 9.23
C LEU A 281 7.17 -19.60 8.94
N MET A 282 6.75 -20.35 9.96
CA MET A 282 5.75 -21.40 9.79
C MET A 282 4.38 -20.85 9.45
N LEU A 283 3.93 -19.79 10.13
CA LEU A 283 2.65 -19.12 9.83
C LEU A 283 2.69 -18.49 8.43
N THR A 284 3.80 -17.86 8.07
CA THR A 284 3.99 -17.28 6.73
C THR A 284 4.02 -18.38 5.66
N GLY A 285 4.80 -19.45 5.87
CA GLY A 285 4.89 -20.57 4.96
C GLY A 285 3.56 -21.30 4.78
N THR A 286 2.83 -21.51 5.86
CA THR A 286 1.48 -22.11 5.84
C THR A 286 0.50 -21.20 5.13
N GLY A 287 0.51 -19.89 5.42
CA GLY A 287 -0.34 -18.91 4.75
C GLY A 287 -0.08 -18.84 3.24
N VAL A 288 1.19 -18.87 2.82
CA VAL A 288 1.59 -18.92 1.41
C VAL A 288 1.13 -20.22 0.76
N ALA A 289 1.34 -21.36 1.42
CA ALA A 289 0.90 -22.66 0.90
C ALA A 289 -0.63 -22.73 0.74
N VAL A 290 -1.39 -22.26 1.73
CA VAL A 290 -2.85 -22.20 1.67
C VAL A 290 -3.32 -21.23 0.58
N ALA A 291 -2.72 -20.05 0.48
CA ALA A 291 -3.08 -19.09 -0.57
C ALA A 291 -2.78 -19.64 -1.97
N TYR A 292 -1.62 -20.27 -2.16
CA TYR A 292 -1.24 -20.91 -3.42
C TYR A 292 -2.18 -22.08 -3.75
N ALA A 293 -2.48 -22.93 -2.77
CA ALA A 293 -3.42 -24.04 -2.93
C ALA A 293 -4.82 -23.54 -3.28
N ASN A 294 -5.34 -22.51 -2.59
CA ASN A 294 -6.63 -21.90 -2.89
C ASN A 294 -6.67 -21.30 -4.29
N ALA A 295 -5.63 -20.58 -4.72
CA ALA A 295 -5.54 -20.05 -6.07
C ALA A 295 -5.57 -21.18 -7.13
N HIS A 296 -4.85 -22.27 -6.87
CA HIS A 296 -4.82 -23.44 -7.77
C HIS A 296 -6.10 -24.28 -7.73
N LEU A 297 -6.84 -24.27 -6.62
CA LEU A 297 -8.16 -24.91 -6.51
C LEU A 297 -9.25 -24.05 -7.16
N ALA A 298 -9.13 -22.72 -7.09
CA ALA A 298 -10.05 -21.81 -7.75
C ALA A 298 -10.05 -21.99 -9.27
N THR A 299 -8.90 -22.29 -9.88
CA THR A 299 -8.81 -22.63 -11.31
C THR A 299 -9.43 -23.99 -11.65
N ARG A 300 -9.84 -24.80 -10.66
CA ARG A 300 -10.60 -26.05 -10.92
C ARG A 300 -12.10 -25.88 -10.78
N ASN A 301 -12.56 -24.87 -10.03
CA ASN A 301 -13.98 -24.63 -9.79
C ASN A 301 -14.52 -23.51 -10.68
N ILE A 302 -14.17 -23.59 -11.97
CA ILE A 302 -14.52 -22.59 -12.97
C ILE A 302 -15.93 -22.89 -13.50
N GLY A 303 -16.82 -21.89 -13.46
CA GLY A 303 -18.16 -21.98 -14.01
C GLY A 303 -18.16 -22.26 -15.52
N PRO A 304 -19.27 -22.73 -16.10
CA PRO A 304 -19.34 -23.04 -17.54
C PRO A 304 -19.00 -21.83 -18.44
N GLU A 305 -19.41 -20.62 -18.07
CA GLU A 305 -19.07 -19.39 -18.82
C GLU A 305 -17.57 -19.06 -18.76
N GLN A 306 -16.99 -19.12 -17.57
CA GLN A 306 -15.57 -18.86 -17.37
C GLN A 306 -14.69 -19.90 -18.06
N ARG A 307 -15.13 -21.17 -18.14
CA ARG A 307 -14.49 -22.20 -18.97
C ARG A 307 -14.52 -21.84 -20.45
N GLY A 308 -15.59 -21.22 -20.93
CA GLY A 308 -15.66 -20.68 -22.29
C GLY A 308 -14.61 -19.60 -22.54
N ILE A 309 -14.38 -18.72 -21.56
CA ILE A 309 -13.32 -17.69 -21.62
C ILE A 309 -11.93 -18.34 -21.64
N GLU A 310 -11.66 -19.30 -20.76
CA GLU A 310 -10.39 -20.03 -20.71
C GLU A 310 -10.09 -20.74 -22.04
N GLN A 311 -11.08 -21.45 -22.59
CA GLN A 311 -10.96 -22.09 -23.90
C GLN A 311 -10.77 -21.08 -25.05
N ALA A 312 -11.35 -19.87 -24.93
CA ALA A 312 -11.14 -18.82 -25.91
C ALA A 312 -9.72 -18.26 -25.86
N VAL A 313 -9.08 -18.21 -24.68
CA VAL A 313 -7.67 -17.78 -24.52
C VAL A 313 -6.71 -18.75 -25.19
N GLU A 314 -6.99 -20.05 -25.16
CA GLU A 314 -6.15 -21.07 -25.83
C GLU A 314 -6.27 -21.05 -27.36
N ARG A 315 -7.32 -20.42 -27.90
CA ARG A 315 -7.56 -20.36 -29.34
C ARG A 315 -6.88 -19.11 -29.93
N PRO A 316 -6.05 -19.26 -30.97
CA PRO A 316 -5.57 -18.10 -31.71
C PRO A 316 -6.76 -17.36 -32.34
N SER A 317 -6.63 -16.04 -32.45
CA SER A 317 -7.58 -15.24 -33.23
C SER A 317 -7.66 -15.74 -34.68
N ILE A 318 -8.77 -15.50 -35.38
CA ILE A 318 -8.89 -15.91 -36.79
C ILE A 318 -7.76 -15.31 -37.62
N ALA A 319 -7.37 -14.05 -37.36
CA ALA A 319 -6.27 -13.43 -38.07
C ALA A 319 -4.95 -14.21 -37.88
N ARG A 320 -4.59 -14.56 -36.64
CA ARG A 320 -3.38 -15.32 -36.33
C ARG A 320 -3.45 -16.79 -36.74
N ALA A 321 -4.64 -17.37 -36.79
CA ALA A 321 -4.86 -18.73 -37.24
C ALA A 321 -4.65 -18.87 -38.75
N VAL A 322 -5.00 -17.83 -39.52
CA VAL A 322 -4.83 -17.79 -40.98
C VAL A 322 -3.38 -17.49 -41.37
N ASP A 323 -2.79 -16.44 -40.80
CA ASP A 323 -1.36 -16.14 -40.96
C ASP A 323 -0.85 -15.51 -39.66
N LYS A 324 0.16 -16.14 -39.05
CA LYS A 324 0.78 -15.63 -37.83
C LYS A 324 1.36 -14.22 -38.02
N ASN A 325 1.72 -13.85 -39.24
CA ASN A 325 2.24 -12.53 -39.60
C ASN A 325 1.14 -11.46 -39.77
N CYS A 326 -0.14 -11.78 -39.61
CA CYS A 326 -1.20 -10.78 -39.56
C CYS A 326 -1.09 -9.88 -38.32
N LEU A 327 -0.49 -10.39 -37.24
CA LEU A 327 -0.03 -9.60 -36.11
C LEU A 327 1.48 -9.44 -36.20
N ALA A 328 1.93 -8.26 -36.62
CA ALA A 328 3.34 -7.93 -36.72
C ALA A 328 4.01 -7.93 -35.33
N ASP A 329 5.28 -8.33 -35.30
CA ASP A 329 6.09 -8.28 -34.09
C ASP A 329 6.56 -6.85 -33.76
N PHE A 330 7.34 -6.71 -32.69
CA PHE A 330 7.85 -5.43 -32.22
C PHE A 330 8.79 -4.75 -33.23
N GLN A 331 9.56 -5.53 -34.01
CA GLN A 331 10.64 -5.07 -34.88
C GLN A 331 10.16 -4.75 -36.30
N THR A 332 9.01 -5.31 -36.70
CA THR A 332 8.44 -5.12 -38.03
C THR A 332 7.90 -3.70 -38.17
N VAL A 333 8.50 -2.92 -39.06
CA VAL A 333 8.13 -1.51 -39.31
C VAL A 333 7.24 -1.30 -40.53
N THR A 334 7.09 -2.33 -41.37
CA THR A 334 6.23 -2.26 -42.57
C THR A 334 4.89 -2.92 -42.26
N PRO A 335 3.76 -2.18 -42.32
CA PRO A 335 2.44 -2.76 -42.09
C PRO A 335 2.10 -3.80 -43.16
N LYS A 336 1.63 -4.97 -42.74
CA LYS A 336 1.14 -6.02 -43.64
C LYS A 336 -0.38 -6.16 -43.49
N PRO A 337 -1.19 -5.84 -44.52
CA PRO A 337 -2.63 -6.04 -44.44
C PRO A 337 -2.97 -7.52 -44.54
N CYS A 338 -3.86 -7.99 -43.67
CA CYS A 338 -4.57 -9.25 -43.89
C CYS A 338 -6.04 -8.96 -44.22
N MET A 339 -6.52 -9.58 -45.30
CA MET A 339 -7.86 -9.35 -45.81
C MET A 339 -8.75 -10.57 -45.58
N PHE A 340 -9.98 -10.33 -45.14
CA PHE A 340 -10.98 -11.35 -44.89
C PHE A 340 -12.32 -10.92 -45.49
N GLY A 341 -13.13 -11.90 -45.94
CA GLY A 341 -14.41 -11.64 -46.61
C GLY A 341 -14.30 -11.54 -48.13
N PRO A 342 -15.42 -11.25 -48.83
CA PRO A 342 -15.46 -11.14 -50.30
C PRO A 342 -14.61 -9.98 -50.81
N ALA A 343 -13.98 -10.14 -51.98
CA ALA A 343 -13.13 -9.11 -52.57
C ALA A 343 -13.95 -7.90 -53.10
N ASP A 344 -15.19 -8.17 -53.48
CA ASP A 344 -16.21 -7.29 -54.06
C ASP A 344 -17.27 -6.83 -53.06
N ALA A 345 -17.04 -7.05 -51.76
CA ALA A 345 -17.96 -6.68 -50.69
C ALA A 345 -18.34 -5.19 -50.75
N THR A 346 -19.63 -4.91 -50.52
CA THR A 346 -20.17 -3.53 -50.55
C THR A 346 -19.64 -2.63 -49.44
N ARG A 347 -19.11 -3.20 -48.35
CA ARG A 347 -18.55 -2.46 -47.21
C ARG A 347 -17.18 -2.99 -46.85
N THR A 348 -16.26 -2.09 -46.51
CA THR A 348 -14.93 -2.43 -45.97
C THR A 348 -14.75 -1.84 -44.58
N ILE A 349 -14.33 -2.66 -43.63
CA ILE A 349 -13.96 -2.27 -42.27
C ILE A 349 -12.46 -2.50 -42.09
N VAL A 350 -11.77 -1.51 -41.54
CA VAL A 350 -10.34 -1.61 -41.23
C VAL A 350 -10.18 -1.75 -39.71
N LEU A 351 -9.58 -2.84 -39.28
CA LEU A 351 -9.24 -3.11 -37.89
C LEU A 351 -7.74 -2.87 -37.71
N PHE A 352 -7.36 -1.89 -36.90
CA PHE A 352 -5.95 -1.57 -36.66
C PHE A 352 -5.67 -1.42 -35.17
N GLY A 353 -4.45 -1.75 -34.75
CA GLY A 353 -4.02 -1.64 -33.35
C GLY A 353 -3.06 -2.75 -32.94
N ASP A 354 -3.06 -3.10 -31.65
CA ASP A 354 -2.19 -4.11 -31.07
C ASP A 354 -2.91 -5.45 -30.84
N SER A 355 -2.41 -6.25 -29.88
CA SER A 355 -3.03 -7.52 -29.48
C SER A 355 -4.47 -7.37 -28.99
N HIS A 356 -4.91 -6.19 -28.54
CA HIS A 356 -6.33 -5.95 -28.20
C HIS A 356 -7.19 -5.88 -29.45
N ALA A 357 -6.74 -5.15 -30.48
CA ALA A 357 -7.43 -5.14 -31.77
C ALA A 357 -7.44 -6.54 -32.39
N ASP A 358 -6.36 -7.31 -32.23
CA ASP A 358 -6.30 -8.71 -32.67
C ASP A 358 -7.39 -9.59 -32.02
N GLN A 359 -7.69 -9.40 -30.73
CA GLN A 359 -8.78 -10.14 -30.05
C GLN A 359 -10.15 -9.87 -30.69
N TRP A 360 -10.37 -8.68 -31.25
CA TRP A 360 -11.60 -8.34 -31.97
C TRP A 360 -11.64 -8.89 -33.41
N SER A 361 -10.53 -9.39 -33.95
CA SER A 361 -10.49 -9.89 -35.32
C SER A 361 -11.42 -11.09 -35.52
N THR A 362 -11.49 -12.02 -34.56
CA THR A 362 -12.37 -13.19 -34.64
C THR A 362 -13.86 -12.81 -34.78
N PRO A 363 -14.48 -12.09 -33.83
CA PRO A 363 -15.89 -11.74 -33.94
C PRO A 363 -16.18 -10.84 -35.16
N LEU A 364 -15.27 -9.93 -35.52
CA LEU A 364 -15.45 -9.05 -36.68
C LEU A 364 -15.39 -9.82 -38.00
N ILE A 365 -14.46 -10.75 -38.16
CA ILE A 365 -14.35 -11.58 -39.37
C ILE A 365 -15.56 -12.51 -39.50
N GLU A 366 -16.03 -13.10 -38.39
CA GLU A 366 -17.24 -13.93 -38.41
C GLU A 366 -18.50 -13.13 -38.75
N ALA A 367 -18.65 -11.93 -38.18
CA ALA A 367 -19.76 -11.04 -38.50
C ALA A 367 -19.70 -10.58 -39.98
N ALA A 368 -18.51 -10.28 -40.49
CA ALA A 368 -18.30 -9.85 -41.86
C ALA A 368 -18.65 -10.92 -42.89
N ARG A 369 -18.36 -12.20 -42.59
CA ARG A 369 -18.79 -13.35 -43.42
C ARG A 369 -20.30 -13.45 -43.59
N ARG A 370 -21.09 -12.95 -42.63
CA ARG A 370 -22.56 -13.02 -42.66
C ARG A 370 -23.21 -11.81 -43.34
N ASN A 371 -22.48 -10.72 -43.54
CA ASN A 371 -23.04 -9.40 -43.89
C ASN A 371 -22.40 -8.76 -45.13
N ASP A 372 -21.86 -9.55 -46.07
CA ASP A 372 -21.17 -9.06 -47.28
C ASP A 372 -20.20 -7.90 -47.00
N THR A 373 -19.31 -8.11 -46.03
CA THR A 373 -18.35 -7.08 -45.59
C THR A 373 -16.94 -7.61 -45.71
N LYS A 374 -16.02 -6.76 -46.17
CA LYS A 374 -14.58 -7.00 -46.20
C LYS A 374 -13.93 -6.44 -44.94
N ILE A 375 -13.07 -7.22 -44.30
CA ILE A 375 -12.27 -6.81 -43.15
C ILE A 375 -10.82 -6.75 -43.58
N ILE A 376 -10.14 -5.65 -43.28
CA ILE A 376 -8.69 -5.50 -43.47
C ILE A 376 -8.07 -5.26 -42.10
N THR A 377 -7.11 -6.10 -41.70
CA THR A 377 -6.43 -5.96 -40.40
C THR A 377 -5.02 -5.40 -40.57
N TYR A 378 -4.66 -4.39 -39.78
CA TYR A 378 -3.31 -3.86 -39.60
C TYR A 378 -2.92 -3.96 -38.13
N LEU A 379 -2.37 -5.10 -37.73
CA LEU A 379 -2.12 -5.40 -36.32
C LEU A 379 -0.61 -5.42 -36.04
N LYS A 380 -0.17 -4.76 -34.97
CA LYS A 380 1.23 -4.77 -34.53
C LYS A 380 1.33 -4.80 -33.01
N SER A 381 2.10 -5.74 -32.48
CA SER A 381 2.31 -5.89 -31.04
C SER A 381 2.82 -4.59 -30.40
N SER A 382 2.17 -4.19 -29.30
CA SER A 382 2.43 -2.96 -28.53
C SER A 382 2.39 -1.65 -29.34
N CYS A 383 1.64 -1.61 -30.44
CA CYS A 383 1.32 -0.39 -31.16
C CYS A 383 -0.12 0.03 -30.82
N ARG A 384 -0.28 0.85 -29.78
CA ARG A 384 -1.61 1.37 -29.42
C ARG A 384 -2.12 2.28 -30.54
N ALA A 385 -3.38 2.06 -30.91
CA ALA A 385 -4.13 2.87 -31.88
C ALA A 385 -4.55 4.21 -31.29
#